data_AF-A0A352B0B8-F1
#
_entry.id   AF-A0A352B0B8-F1
#
_cell.length_a   1.000
_cell.length_b   1.000
_cell.length_c   1.000
_cell.angle_alpha   90.00
_cell.angle_beta   90.00
_cell.angle_gamma   90.00
#
_symmetry.space_group_name_H-M   'P 1'
#
loop_
_entity.id
_entity.type
_entity.pdbx_description
1 polymer ?
#
loop_
_entity_poly.entity_id
_entity_poly.type
_entity_poly.pdbx_seq_one_letter_code
_entity_poly.pdbx_strand_id
1 'polypeptide(L)'
;MAQSIYVASVEGHTAKSVVALGVLEALKLRHKKIGVFRAVVPIRETRDRELELLLANLPNKLAYESAIGVGYQELHDSQDKALETLSKRYQNLAANRDAVLILGSDYTDVAAPAELSFNAKVAANLGAPVLLVVNGREIDGSDEHLGQAEERSFLLRRC
;
A
#
# COMPACT_ATOMS: atom_id res chain seq x y z
N MET A 1 -16.47 8.91 9.44
CA MET A 1 -15.71 8.20 8.39
C MET A 1 -14.30 7.99 8.93
N ALA A 2 -13.69 6.81 8.73
CA ALA A 2 -12.32 6.57 9.19
C ALA A 2 -11.34 7.53 8.50
N GLN A 3 -10.33 8.01 9.23
CA GLN A 3 -9.23 8.76 8.63
C GLN A 3 -8.27 7.79 7.95
N SER A 4 -8.27 7.78 6.63
CA SER A 4 -7.50 6.80 5.86
C SER A 4 -6.32 7.45 5.15
N ILE A 5 -5.26 6.67 4.99
CA ILE A 5 -4.08 7.06 4.21
C ILE A 5 -3.65 5.88 3.34
N TYR A 6 -3.41 6.15 2.07
CA TYR A 6 -3.00 5.16 1.09
C TYR A 6 -1.51 5.27 0.81
N VAL A 7 -0.74 4.24 1.15
CA VAL A 7 0.70 4.20 0.89
C VAL A 7 0.96 3.45 -0.41
N ALA A 8 1.51 4.13 -1.40
CA ALA A 8 1.84 3.57 -2.71
C ALA A 8 3.35 3.72 -3.00
N SER A 9 3.90 2.81 -3.79
CA SER A 9 5.23 2.93 -4.39
C SER A 9 5.09 2.83 -5.91
N VAL A 10 5.98 3.51 -6.63
CA VAL A 10 6.14 3.42 -8.11
C VAL A 10 7.21 2.43 -8.52
N GLU A 11 7.92 1.86 -7.54
CA GLU A 11 9.11 1.05 -7.74
C GLU A 11 9.03 -0.18 -6.82
N GLY A 12 9.45 -1.35 -7.33
CA GLY A 12 9.67 -2.53 -6.50
C GLY A 12 10.85 -2.32 -5.54
N HIS A 13 10.94 -3.13 -4.48
CA HIS A 13 12.03 -3.08 -3.50
C HIS A 13 12.25 -1.72 -2.82
N THR A 14 11.22 -0.88 -2.72
CA THR A 14 11.29 0.34 -1.91
C THR A 14 11.09 0.00 -0.44
N ALA A 15 11.63 0.84 0.45
CA ALA A 15 11.38 0.77 1.89
C ALA A 15 9.91 1.12 2.27
N LYS A 16 8.94 0.90 1.37
CA LYS A 16 7.51 1.17 1.56
C LYS A 16 6.99 0.56 2.86
N SER A 17 7.37 -0.69 3.15
CA SER A 17 6.93 -1.36 4.37
C SER A 17 7.44 -0.69 5.65
N VAL A 18 8.64 -0.10 5.61
CA VAL A 18 9.20 0.67 6.73
C VAL A 18 8.45 1.99 6.89
N VAL A 19 8.15 2.68 5.79
CA VAL A 19 7.31 3.88 5.80
C VAL A 19 5.91 3.56 6.33
N ALA A 20 5.29 2.48 5.86
CA ALA A 20 4.00 2.02 6.31
C ALA A 20 3.97 1.69 7.81
N LEU A 21 5.02 1.04 8.33
CA LEU A 21 5.16 0.78 9.76
C LEU A 21 5.27 2.09 10.55
N GLY A 22 6.07 3.06 10.08
CA GLY A 22 6.16 4.38 10.70
C GLY A 22 4.83 5.14 10.71
N VAL A 23 4.06 5.08 9.61
CA VAL A 23 2.71 5.63 9.53
C VAL A 23 1.79 4.93 10.53
N LEU A 24 1.86 3.60 10.63
CA LEU A 24 1.08 2.84 11.60
C LEU A 24 1.39 3.27 13.03
N GLU A 25 2.67 3.42 13.40
CA GLU A 25 3.07 3.93 14.72
C GLU A 25 2.54 5.34 14.97
N ALA A 26 2.61 6.23 13.96
CA ALA A 26 2.05 7.58 14.09
C ALA A 26 0.53 7.58 14.30
N LEU A 27 -0.20 6.69 13.63
CA LEU A 27 -1.65 6.55 13.82
C LEU A 27 -2.01 6.05 15.23
N LYS A 28 -1.20 5.16 15.83
CA LYS A 28 -1.39 4.67 17.21
C LYS A 28 -1.35 5.78 18.26
N LEU A 29 -0.60 6.86 18.00
CA LEU A 29 -0.53 8.00 18.91
C LEU A 29 -1.87 8.77 18.99
N ARG A 30 -2.74 8.65 17.99
CA ARG A 30 -3.95 9.48 17.86
C ARG A 30 -5.27 8.68 17.86
N HIS A 31 -5.21 7.38 17.58
CA HIS A 31 -6.39 6.55 17.34
C HIS A 31 -6.33 5.22 18.10
N LYS A 32 -7.49 4.72 18.55
CA LYS A 32 -7.58 3.45 19.29
C LYS A 32 -8.01 2.28 18.42
N LYS A 33 -8.90 2.51 17.45
CA LYS A 33 -9.40 1.48 16.52
C LYS A 33 -8.76 1.67 15.15
N ILE A 34 -7.64 1.02 14.92
CA ILE A 34 -6.87 1.14 13.68
C ILE A 34 -7.14 -0.08 12.79
N GLY A 35 -7.32 0.17 11.50
CA GLY A 35 -7.37 -0.85 10.45
C GLY A 35 -6.12 -0.83 9.59
N VAL A 36 -5.77 -1.98 9.03
CA VAL A 36 -4.81 -2.11 7.92
C VAL A 36 -5.55 -2.76 6.76
N PHE A 37 -5.32 -2.29 5.54
CA PHE A 37 -5.98 -2.83 4.35
C PHE A 37 -4.98 -2.98 3.19
N ARG A 38 -4.69 -4.22 2.77
CA ARG A 38 -3.89 -4.53 1.58
C ARG A 38 -4.82 -4.55 0.37
N ALA A 39 -4.71 -3.56 -0.50
CA ALA A 39 -5.62 -3.40 -1.64
C ALA A 39 -5.55 -4.62 -2.58
N VAL A 40 -4.36 -5.01 -3.00
CA VAL A 40 -4.16 -6.20 -3.83
C VAL A 40 -3.12 -7.12 -3.20
N VAL A 41 -3.46 -8.41 -3.07
CA VAL A 41 -2.50 -9.46 -2.70
C VAL A 41 -2.05 -10.22 -3.95
N PRO A 42 -0.77 -10.62 -4.07
CA PRO A 42 -0.29 -11.39 -5.21
C PRO A 42 -1.04 -12.72 -5.38
N ILE A 43 -1.21 -13.44 -4.26
CA ILE A 43 -1.83 -14.78 -4.20
C ILE A 43 -2.74 -14.78 -2.98
N ARG A 44 -3.97 -15.30 -3.10
CA ARG A 44 -4.91 -15.33 -1.96
C ARG A 44 -4.64 -16.45 -0.98
N GLU A 45 -4.11 -17.55 -1.51
CA GLU A 45 -3.82 -18.79 -0.82
C GLU A 45 -2.56 -18.68 0.05
N THR A 46 -1.72 -17.68 -0.21
CA THR A 46 -0.49 -17.42 0.54
C THR A 46 -0.63 -16.16 1.39
N ARG A 47 -0.06 -16.19 2.59
CA ARG A 47 -0.02 -15.03 3.47
C ARG A 47 0.95 -13.97 2.94
N ASP A 48 0.47 -12.74 2.83
CA ASP A 48 1.24 -11.55 2.48
C ASP A 48 2.04 -11.10 3.71
N ARG A 49 3.37 -11.21 3.64
CA ARG A 49 4.26 -10.94 4.77
C ARG A 49 4.21 -9.49 5.24
N GLU A 50 4.01 -8.53 4.32
CA GLU A 50 3.89 -7.11 4.67
C GLU A 50 2.60 -6.86 5.45
N LEU A 51 1.50 -7.46 5.00
CA LEU A 51 0.24 -7.40 5.74
C LEU A 51 0.35 -8.08 7.11
N GLU A 52 0.96 -9.27 7.20
CA GLU A 52 1.16 -9.96 8.48
C GLU A 52 1.96 -9.11 9.48
N LEU A 53 3.04 -8.48 9.02
CA LEU A 53 3.86 -7.60 9.84
C LEU A 53 3.01 -6.45 10.42
N LEU A 54 2.21 -5.78 9.59
CA LEU A 54 1.39 -4.65 10.06
C LEU A 54 0.26 -5.11 10.98
N LEU A 55 -0.36 -6.26 10.71
CA LEU A 55 -1.39 -6.83 11.58
C LEU A 55 -0.84 -7.20 12.96
N ALA A 56 0.36 -7.78 13.02
CA ALA A 56 1.05 -8.12 14.27
C ALA A 56 1.37 -6.87 15.10
N ASN A 57 1.51 -5.72 14.46
CA ASN A 57 1.78 -4.45 15.12
C ASN A 57 0.52 -3.64 15.43
N LEU A 58 -0.71 -4.09 15.11
CA LEU A 58 -1.92 -3.33 15.46
C LEU A 58 -2.18 -3.33 16.98
N PRO A 59 -2.69 -2.21 17.56
CA PRO A 59 -3.09 -2.17 18.96
C PRO A 59 -4.41 -2.92 19.24
N ASN A 60 -5.10 -3.37 18.18
CA ASN A 60 -6.40 -4.03 18.23
C ASN A 60 -6.45 -5.22 17.26
N LYS A 61 -7.34 -6.18 17.50
CA LYS A 61 -7.50 -7.35 16.63
C LYS A 61 -8.10 -6.97 15.27
N LEU A 62 -7.58 -7.59 14.22
CA LEU A 62 -8.12 -7.54 12.86
C LEU A 62 -7.82 -8.89 12.19
N ALA A 63 -8.84 -9.53 11.65
CA ALA A 63 -8.67 -10.77 10.89
C ALA A 63 -7.99 -10.46 9.55
N TYR A 64 -7.06 -11.31 9.15
CA TYR A 64 -6.28 -11.15 7.92
C TYR A 64 -7.19 -11.10 6.69
N GLU A 65 -8.21 -11.93 6.65
CA GLU A 65 -9.16 -12.07 5.54
C GLU A 65 -10.03 -10.83 5.37
N SER A 66 -10.24 -10.08 6.46
CA SER A 66 -10.93 -8.78 6.45
C SER A 66 -10.01 -7.64 6.00
N ALA A 67 -8.69 -7.82 6.11
CA ALA A 67 -7.68 -6.82 5.75
C ALA A 67 -7.25 -6.90 4.29
N ILE A 68 -7.79 -7.83 3.50
CA ILE A 68 -7.49 -7.99 2.07
C ILE A 68 -8.63 -7.44 1.21
N GLY A 69 -8.25 -6.70 0.18
CA GLY A 69 -9.10 -6.29 -0.93
C GLY A 69 -9.31 -7.42 -1.94
N VAL A 70 -8.51 -7.44 -3.00
CA VAL A 70 -8.60 -8.38 -4.12
C VAL A 70 -7.29 -9.13 -4.33
N GLY A 71 -7.33 -10.26 -5.02
CA GLY A 71 -6.15 -10.95 -5.54
C GLY A 71 -5.72 -10.39 -6.89
N TYR A 72 -4.48 -10.68 -7.28
CA TYR A 72 -3.93 -10.32 -8.59
C TYR A 72 -4.81 -10.82 -9.74
N GLN A 73 -5.21 -12.10 -9.71
CA GLN A 73 -6.00 -12.70 -10.78
C GLN A 73 -7.36 -12.02 -10.97
N GLU A 74 -8.07 -11.69 -9.88
CA GLU A 74 -9.36 -11.00 -9.99
C GLU A 74 -9.24 -9.61 -10.61
N LEU A 75 -8.13 -8.91 -10.32
CA LEU A 75 -7.84 -7.63 -10.92
C LEU A 75 -7.60 -7.77 -12.43
N HIS A 76 -6.87 -8.81 -12.84
CA HIS A 76 -6.61 -9.11 -14.25
C HIS A 76 -7.88 -9.53 -14.99
N ASP A 77 -8.74 -10.34 -14.37
CA ASP A 77 -9.99 -10.83 -14.96
C ASP A 77 -10.99 -9.69 -15.22
N SER A 78 -11.10 -8.73 -14.29
CA SER A 78 -11.96 -7.56 -14.47
C SER A 78 -11.63 -6.43 -13.49
N GLN A 79 -11.02 -5.37 -14.02
CA GLN A 79 -10.65 -4.21 -13.21
C GLN A 79 -11.85 -3.51 -12.56
N ASP A 80 -12.99 -3.39 -13.25
CA ASP A 80 -14.17 -2.73 -12.70
C ASP A 80 -14.80 -3.54 -11.54
N LYS A 81 -14.93 -4.86 -11.69
CA LYS A 81 -15.38 -5.74 -10.60
C LYS A 81 -14.41 -5.72 -9.42
N ALA A 82 -13.10 -5.64 -9.69
CA ALA A 82 -12.10 -5.52 -8.66
C ALA A 82 -12.23 -4.21 -7.88
N LEU A 83 -12.44 -3.07 -8.55
CA LEU A 83 -12.67 -1.77 -7.90
C LEU A 83 -13.95 -1.74 -7.05
N GLU A 84 -15.04 -2.35 -7.54
CA GLU A 84 -16.27 -2.51 -6.75
C GLU A 84 -16.03 -3.36 -5.50
N THR A 85 -15.33 -4.49 -5.65
CA THR A 85 -15.00 -5.40 -4.56
C THR A 85 -14.08 -4.74 -3.52
N LEU A 86 -13.06 -4.01 -3.97
CA LEU A 86 -12.18 -3.18 -3.16
C LEU A 86 -12.98 -2.20 -2.30
N SER A 87 -13.87 -1.45 -2.94
CA SER A 87 -14.69 -0.43 -2.28
C SER A 87 -15.59 -1.05 -1.22
N LYS A 88 -16.29 -2.15 -1.53
CA LYS A 88 -17.16 -2.86 -0.58
C LYS A 88 -16.38 -3.41 0.62
N ARG A 89 -15.25 -4.10 0.37
CA ARG A 89 -14.42 -4.67 1.44
C ARG A 89 -13.82 -3.60 2.33
N TYR A 90 -13.31 -2.53 1.74
CA TYR A 90 -12.79 -1.39 2.49
C TYR A 90 -13.88 -0.73 3.35
N GLN A 91 -15.07 -0.46 2.80
CA GLN A 91 -16.17 0.15 3.56
C GLN A 91 -16.55 -0.73 4.77
N ASN A 92 -16.63 -2.05 4.59
CA ASN A 92 -16.90 -2.99 5.67
C ASN A 92 -15.83 -2.94 6.77
N LEU A 93 -14.54 -2.87 6.40
CA LEU A 93 -13.45 -2.74 7.35
C LEU A 93 -13.48 -1.38 8.06
N ALA A 94 -13.66 -0.30 7.32
CA ALA A 94 -13.58 1.08 7.81
C ALA A 94 -14.77 1.48 8.70
N ALA A 95 -15.91 0.81 8.58
CA ALA A 95 -17.13 1.13 9.32
C ALA A 95 -16.94 1.19 10.85
N ASN A 96 -15.99 0.41 11.39
CA ASN A 96 -15.73 0.31 12.83
C ASN A 96 -14.31 0.75 13.22
N ARG A 97 -13.67 1.60 12.41
CA ARG A 97 -12.29 2.07 12.62
C ARG A 97 -12.24 3.59 12.68
N ASP A 98 -11.34 4.11 13.52
CA ASP A 98 -11.05 5.54 13.63
C ASP A 98 -10.09 5.97 12.51
N ALA A 99 -9.14 5.08 12.16
CA ALA A 99 -8.18 5.29 11.09
C ALA A 99 -7.86 3.99 10.34
N VAL A 100 -7.51 4.08 9.06
CA VAL A 100 -7.10 2.93 8.23
C VAL A 100 -5.83 3.24 7.45
N LEU A 101 -4.80 2.43 7.66
CA LEU A 101 -3.63 2.40 6.80
C LEU A 101 -3.92 1.48 5.60
N ILE A 102 -3.91 2.02 4.39
CA ILE A 102 -4.11 1.25 3.17
C ILE A 102 -2.76 1.05 2.49
N LEU A 103 -2.43 -0.19 2.16
CA LEU A 103 -1.27 -0.54 1.35
C LEU A 103 -1.69 -0.72 -0.10
N GLY A 104 -1.09 0.08 -0.97
CA GLY A 104 -1.09 -0.17 -2.40
C GLY A 104 -0.22 -1.36 -2.77
N SER A 105 -0.43 -1.86 -3.98
CA SER A 105 0.26 -3.04 -4.47
C SER A 105 1.65 -2.69 -4.99
N ASP A 106 2.61 -3.57 -4.75
CA ASP A 106 3.96 -3.58 -5.35
C ASP A 106 3.92 -4.28 -6.70
N TYR A 107 2.96 -3.95 -7.57
CA TYR A 107 2.92 -4.56 -8.90
C TYR A 107 4.30 -4.38 -9.57
N THR A 108 4.77 -5.41 -10.29
CA THR A 108 6.04 -5.38 -11.02
C THR A 108 5.89 -5.91 -12.45
N ASP A 109 4.67 -6.21 -12.88
CA ASP A 109 4.35 -6.97 -14.11
C ASP A 109 3.70 -6.11 -15.20
N VAL A 110 3.58 -4.80 -14.97
CA VAL A 110 3.18 -3.84 -16.00
C VAL A 110 4.28 -2.79 -16.06
N ALA A 111 4.68 -2.39 -17.27
CA ALA A 111 5.61 -1.26 -17.43
C ALA A 111 5.20 -0.13 -16.46
N ALA A 112 6.18 0.34 -15.67
CA ALA A 112 6.03 1.19 -14.49
C ALA A 112 4.99 2.35 -14.54
N PRO A 113 4.62 2.95 -15.70
CA PRO A 113 3.56 3.96 -15.75
C PRO A 113 2.15 3.48 -15.38
N ALA A 114 1.81 2.20 -15.61
CA ALA A 114 0.45 1.69 -15.41
C ALA A 114 0.10 1.47 -13.92
N GLU A 115 1.11 1.20 -13.10
CA GLU A 115 0.95 0.81 -11.70
C GLU A 115 0.54 2.00 -10.81
N LEU A 116 1.17 3.16 -11.02
CA LEU A 116 0.80 4.40 -10.33
C LEU A 116 -0.64 4.80 -10.65
N SER A 117 -1.01 4.70 -11.93
CA SER A 117 -2.36 5.04 -12.40
C SER A 117 -3.42 4.15 -11.76
N PHE A 118 -3.11 2.86 -11.59
CA PHE A 118 -3.99 1.94 -10.87
C PHE A 118 -4.10 2.29 -9.38
N ASN A 119 -2.98 2.41 -8.67
CA ASN A 119 -2.98 2.76 -7.23
C ASN A 119 -3.72 4.09 -6.99
N ALA A 120 -3.54 5.09 -7.87
CA ALA A 120 -4.28 6.34 -7.82
C ALA A 120 -5.78 6.15 -8.03
N LYS A 121 -6.20 5.32 -9.00
CA LYS A 121 -7.61 4.99 -9.23
C LYS A 121 -8.22 4.30 -8.00
N VAL A 122 -7.52 3.36 -7.37
CA VAL A 122 -7.98 2.73 -6.12
C VAL A 122 -8.12 3.77 -5.02
N ALA A 123 -7.08 4.55 -4.73
CA ALA A 123 -7.10 5.55 -3.67
C ALA A 123 -8.23 6.57 -3.85
N ALA A 124 -8.48 7.01 -5.09
CA ALA A 124 -9.59 7.90 -5.43
C ALA A 124 -10.96 7.28 -5.14
N ASN A 125 -11.17 6.01 -5.51
CA ASN A 125 -12.41 5.29 -5.21
C ASN A 125 -12.63 5.08 -3.70
N LEU A 126 -11.55 4.88 -2.94
CA LEU A 126 -11.61 4.72 -1.48
C LEU A 126 -11.71 6.07 -0.74
N GLY A 127 -11.55 7.19 -1.44
CA GLY A 127 -11.53 8.54 -0.86
C GLY A 127 -10.36 8.76 0.10
N ALA A 128 -9.21 8.14 -0.16
CA ALA A 128 -8.05 8.18 0.71
C ALA A 128 -6.92 9.06 0.11
N PRO A 129 -6.36 10.03 0.86
CA PRO A 129 -5.14 10.71 0.45
C PRO A 129 -3.98 9.73 0.27
N VAL A 130 -3.11 10.03 -0.69
CA VAL A 130 -1.98 9.16 -1.06
C VAL A 130 -0.68 9.69 -0.47
N LEU A 131 0.04 8.82 0.23
CA LEU A 131 1.46 8.96 0.54
C LEU A 131 2.25 8.17 -0.49
N LEU A 132 2.83 8.88 -1.46
CA LEU A 132 3.67 8.29 -2.48
C LEU A 132 5.10 8.13 -1.95
N VAL A 133 5.62 6.91 -2.01
CA VAL A 133 6.99 6.56 -1.63
C VAL A 133 7.80 6.35 -2.91
N VAL A 134 8.94 7.03 -3.00
CA VAL A 134 9.87 6.97 -4.14
C VAL A 134 11.27 6.69 -3.64
N ASN A 135 12.10 5.98 -4.40
CA ASN A 135 13.52 5.88 -4.06
C ASN A 135 14.23 7.22 -4.30
N GLY A 136 15.05 7.63 -3.34
CA GLY A 136 15.90 8.82 -3.44
C GLY A 136 17.22 8.55 -4.19
N ARG A 137 17.51 7.29 -4.51
CA ARG A 137 18.69 6.83 -5.25
C ARG A 137 18.28 6.30 -6.62
N GLU A 138 19.19 6.33 -7.58
CA GLU A 138 18.98 5.76 -8.89
C GLU A 138 18.77 4.24 -8.80
N ILE A 139 17.95 3.70 -9.71
CA ILE A 139 17.73 2.26 -9.81
C ILE A 139 18.73 1.78 -10.87
N ASP A 140 19.95 1.46 -10.45
CA ASP A 140 20.89 0.79 -11.36
C ASP A 140 20.36 -0.60 -11.66
N GLY A 141 20.12 -0.86 -12.94
CA GLY A 141 19.33 -1.98 -13.46
C GLY A 141 19.94 -3.38 -13.32
N SER A 142 20.87 -3.62 -12.39
CA SER A 142 21.39 -4.95 -12.12
C SER A 142 22.10 -5.01 -10.78
N ASP A 143 21.73 -6.03 -9.99
CA ASP A 143 22.33 -6.50 -8.75
C ASP A 143 22.06 -5.73 -7.45
N GLU A 144 21.85 -6.53 -6.40
CA GLU A 144 21.53 -6.19 -5.00
C GLU A 144 22.54 -5.21 -4.36
N HIS A 145 22.52 -3.94 -4.75
CA HIS A 145 23.31 -2.87 -4.15
C HIS A 145 22.42 -1.99 -3.26
N LEU A 146 21.89 -2.57 -2.18
CA LEU A 146 21.13 -1.82 -1.17
C LEU A 146 22.01 -0.71 -0.57
N GLY A 147 21.74 0.54 -0.96
CA GLY A 147 22.38 1.73 -0.41
C GLY A 147 23.65 2.22 -1.14
N GLN A 148 24.04 1.62 -2.27
CA GLN A 148 25.25 2.05 -3.00
C GLN A 148 25.00 2.76 -4.34
N ALA A 149 23.80 2.67 -4.93
CA ALA A 149 23.47 3.39 -6.18
C ALA A 149 23.58 4.93 -6.00
N GLU A 150 23.83 5.72 -7.04
CA GLU A 150 23.96 7.18 -6.86
C GLU A 150 22.66 7.84 -6.37
N GLU A 151 22.77 9.02 -5.73
CA GLU A 151 21.60 9.81 -5.35
C GLU A 151 20.92 10.38 -6.60
N ARG A 152 19.58 10.41 -6.64
CA ARG A 152 18.85 11.04 -7.75
C ARG A 152 19.14 12.53 -7.78
N SER A 153 19.92 12.97 -8.77
CA SER A 153 20.37 14.36 -8.92
C SER A 153 19.22 15.38 -9.12
N PHE A 154 18.01 14.94 -9.46
CA PHE A 154 16.87 15.82 -9.72
C PHE A 154 16.35 16.56 -8.46
N LEU A 155 16.57 16.03 -7.25
CA LEU A 155 16.16 16.70 -6.00
C LEU A 155 17.14 17.77 -5.51
N LEU A 156 18.38 17.80 -6.03
CA LEU A 156 19.45 18.69 -5.58
C LEU A 156 19.75 19.85 -6.54
N ARG A 157 19.09 19.92 -7.71
CA ARG A 157 19.26 21.00 -8.68
C ARG A 157 18.08 21.97 -8.69
N ARG A 158 17.90 22.72 -7.59
CA ARG A 158 17.47 24.14 -7.53
C ARG A 158 17.01 24.50 -6.10
N CYS A 159 17.96 24.96 -5.31
CA CYS A 159 17.83 26.18 -4.50
C CYS A 159 19.09 27.01 -4.78
#